data_AF-A0A1H0DPS5-F1
#
_entry.id   AF-A0A1H0DPS5-F1
#
_cell.length_a   1.000
_cell.length_b   1.000
_cell.length_c   1.000
_cell.angle_alpha   90.00
_cell.angle_beta   90.00
_cell.angle_gamma   90.00
#
_symmetry.space_group_name_H-M   'P 1'
#
loop_
_entity.id
_entity.type
_entity.pdbx_description
1 polymer ?
#
loop_
_entity_poly.entity_id
_entity_poly.type
_entity_poly.pdbx_seq_one_letter_code
_entity_poly.pdbx_strand_id
1 'polypeptide(L)'
;MTGIDEDRLALAAALTRDEVDEILSDLDEQIEVLRAAQQRTEARYRETAEAHRREKVPKSGLDVSHPRAVVSTETMFLAEQHDTATKESYRKVAAWFADIAVLALEEAVHGTPVEPARVVAVINPGLLSRQQLLEVVGRYRPGLAEDYLLEADDARQALWGSEWNDYWLCRLPEMSTLDRLPRLSEEVFAEIRAALKRVLLAVQSGQSAFELEDSGRPLTVDELARACALNGDLQRMPELLSEFARAIRRGLPVLRAAG
;
A
#
# COMPACT_ATOMS: atom_id res chain seq x y z
N MET A 1 19.82 8.11 20.24
CA MET A 1 18.72 9.07 19.99
C MET A 1 19.33 10.36 19.48
N THR A 2 19.61 10.41 18.18
CA THR A 2 20.01 11.65 17.50
C THR A 2 18.74 12.45 17.26
N GLY A 3 18.63 13.63 17.88
CA GLY A 3 17.58 14.58 17.60
C GLY A 3 17.57 14.85 16.10
N ILE A 4 16.48 14.44 15.44
CA ILE A 4 16.12 15.02 14.16
C ILE A 4 15.77 16.46 14.54
N ASP A 5 16.70 17.35 14.22
CA ASP A 5 16.60 18.79 14.39
C ASP A 5 15.20 19.24 13.92
N GLU A 6 14.34 19.69 14.84
CA GLU A 6 12.95 20.07 14.55
C GLU A 6 12.87 21.18 13.48
N ASP A 7 13.97 21.89 13.25
CA ASP A 7 14.16 22.92 12.23
C ASP A 7 14.68 22.40 10.86
N ARG A 8 15.12 21.14 10.72
CA ARG A 8 15.68 20.64 9.45
C ARG A 8 14.65 20.32 8.37
N LEU A 9 13.38 20.22 8.74
CA LEU A 9 12.25 20.22 7.81
C LEU A 9 11.60 21.61 7.74
N ALA A 10 12.35 22.69 7.99
CA ALA A 10 11.97 24.01 7.52
C ALA A 10 11.86 23.96 5.99
N LEU A 11 10.66 23.64 5.47
CA LEU A 11 10.24 23.63 4.08
C LEU A 11 11.43 23.49 3.11
N ALA A 12 12.08 22.32 3.16
CA ALA A 12 13.15 22.02 2.22
C ALA A 12 12.65 22.33 0.80
N ALA A 13 13.53 22.88 -0.03
CA ALA A 13 13.22 23.14 -1.43
C ALA A 13 12.61 21.88 -2.07
N ALA A 14 11.73 22.06 -3.05
CA ALA A 14 11.13 20.94 -3.74
C ALA A 14 12.20 19.94 -4.20
N LEU A 15 11.90 18.64 -4.09
CA LEU A 15 12.80 17.60 -4.52
C LEU A 15 13.13 17.79 -6.00
N THR A 16 14.40 17.64 -6.32
CA THR A 16 14.86 17.54 -7.70
C THR A 16 14.35 16.24 -8.33
N ARG A 17 14.32 16.21 -9.67
CA ARG A 17 13.94 15.01 -10.42
C ARG A 17 14.82 13.81 -10.09
N ASP A 18 16.12 14.06 -9.92
CA ASP A 18 17.11 13.03 -9.59
C ASP A 18 16.86 12.44 -8.20
N GLU A 19 16.55 13.27 -7.20
CA GLU A 19 16.19 12.81 -5.86
C GLU A 19 14.89 11.97 -5.86
N VAL A 20 13.89 12.38 -6.64
CA VAL A 20 12.65 11.60 -6.80
C VAL A 20 12.93 10.25 -7.46
N ASP A 21 13.78 10.22 -8.50
CA ASP A 21 14.13 8.99 -9.21
C ASP A 21 14.96 8.03 -8.34
N GLU A 22 15.83 8.57 -7.48
CA GLU A 22 16.57 7.80 -6.47
C GLU A 22 15.62 7.17 -5.46
N ILE A 23 14.68 7.93 -4.88
CA ILE A 23 13.67 7.42 -3.95
C ILE A 23 12.83 6.31 -4.61
N LEU A 24 12.40 6.52 -5.86
CA LEU A 24 11.65 5.51 -6.61
C LEU A 24 12.48 4.25 -6.88
N SER A 25 13.79 4.39 -7.08
CA SER A 25 14.70 3.25 -7.24
C SER A 25 14.84 2.46 -5.95
N ASP A 26 15.08 3.15 -4.84
CA ASP A 26 15.22 2.52 -3.53
C ASP A 26 13.96 1.76 -3.12
N LEU A 27 12.78 2.36 -3.34
CA LEU A 27 11.51 1.71 -3.08
C LEU A 27 11.32 0.44 -3.93
N ASP A 28 11.72 0.48 -5.21
CA ASP A 28 11.64 -0.68 -6.10
C ASP A 28 12.52 -1.85 -5.60
N GLU A 29 13.72 -1.54 -5.11
CA GLU A 29 14.61 -2.52 -4.49
C GLU A 29 14.03 -3.09 -3.20
N GLN A 30 13.49 -2.25 -2.31
CA GLN A 30 12.85 -2.69 -1.07
C GLN A 30 11.62 -3.57 -1.33
N ILE A 31 10.86 -3.28 -2.39
CA ILE A 31 9.72 -4.10 -2.82
C ILE A 31 10.16 -5.52 -3.16
N GLU A 32 11.29 -5.70 -3.86
CA GLU A 32 11.78 -7.04 -4.18
C GLU A 32 12.28 -7.79 -2.93
N VAL A 33 12.91 -7.08 -1.99
CA VAL A 33 13.30 -7.66 -0.69
C VAL A 33 12.07 -8.14 0.09
N LEU A 34 11.03 -7.31 0.18
CA LEU A 34 9.80 -7.62 0.91
C LEU A 34 8.99 -8.73 0.23
N ARG A 35 8.91 -8.72 -1.11
CA ARG A 35 8.30 -9.80 -1.89
C ARG A 35 8.98 -11.13 -1.62
N ALA A 36 10.31 -11.17 -1.66
CA ALA A 36 11.08 -12.38 -1.35
C ALA A 36 10.94 -12.81 0.12
N ALA A 37 10.78 -11.86 1.05
CA ALA A 37 10.48 -12.16 2.44
C ALA A 37 9.08 -12.79 2.58
N GLN A 38 8.05 -12.19 2.00
CA GLN A 38 6.67 -12.70 2.01
C GLN A 38 6.58 -14.11 1.44
N GLN A 39 7.20 -14.38 0.28
CA GLN A 39 7.18 -15.71 -0.32
C GLN A 39 7.79 -16.78 0.61
N ARG A 40 8.88 -16.42 1.31
CA ARG A 40 9.51 -17.31 2.29
C ARG A 40 8.64 -17.53 3.53
N THR A 41 7.99 -16.49 4.04
CA THR A 41 7.13 -16.61 5.23
C THR A 41 5.85 -17.37 4.91
N GLU A 42 5.27 -17.15 3.74
CA GLU A 42 4.07 -17.85 3.30
C GLU A 42 4.36 -19.35 3.09
N ALA A 43 5.51 -19.71 2.51
CA ALA A 43 5.94 -21.11 2.40
C ALA A 43 6.06 -21.77 3.78
N ARG A 44 6.72 -21.12 4.75
CA ARG A 44 6.86 -21.62 6.13
C ARG A 44 5.52 -21.73 6.86
N TYR A 45 4.63 -20.77 6.66
CA TYR A 45 3.28 -20.82 7.21
C TYR A 45 2.50 -22.01 6.63
N ARG A 46 2.56 -22.23 5.31
CA ARG A 46 1.92 -23.38 4.64
C ARG A 46 2.45 -24.71 5.19
N GLU A 47 3.76 -24.86 5.32
CA GLU A 47 4.38 -26.05 5.92
C GLU A 47 3.92 -26.28 7.37
N THR A 48 3.87 -25.22 8.17
CA THR A 48 3.42 -25.28 9.57
C THR A 48 1.93 -25.64 9.67
N ALA A 49 1.09 -25.03 8.84
CA ALA A 49 -0.34 -25.32 8.78
C ALA A 49 -0.63 -26.75 8.28
N GLU A 50 0.20 -27.28 7.37
CA GLU A 50 0.13 -28.69 6.97
C GLU A 50 0.55 -29.64 8.09
N ALA A 51 1.64 -29.35 8.79
CA ALA A 51 2.08 -30.13 9.94
C ALA A 51 1.00 -30.17 11.03
N HIS A 52 0.44 -29.02 11.38
CA HIS A 52 -0.66 -28.91 12.34
C HIS A 52 -1.89 -29.72 11.93
N ARG A 53 -2.28 -29.68 10.64
CA ARG A 53 -3.39 -30.50 10.10
C ARG A 53 -3.12 -32.01 10.20
N ARG A 54 -1.87 -32.45 9.96
CA ARG A 54 -1.49 -33.88 10.06
C ARG A 54 -1.56 -34.39 11.50
N GLU A 55 -1.29 -33.54 12.49
CA GLU A 55 -1.33 -33.90 13.91
C GLU A 55 -2.75 -34.15 14.45
N LYS A 56 -3.81 -33.93 13.64
CA LYS A 56 -5.23 -34.13 14.01
C LYS A 56 -5.59 -33.49 15.36
N VAL A 57 -5.03 -32.31 15.65
CA VAL A 57 -5.35 -31.57 16.86
C VAL A 57 -6.86 -31.26 16.86
N PRO A 58 -7.62 -31.62 17.91
CA PRO A 58 -9.05 -31.34 17.97
C PRO A 58 -9.30 -29.83 17.82
N LYS A 59 -10.24 -29.45 16.96
CA LYS A 59 -10.61 -28.04 16.72
C LYS A 59 -11.24 -27.33 17.93
N SER A 60 -11.48 -28.03 19.04
CA SER A 60 -12.19 -27.51 20.22
C SER A 60 -11.41 -27.77 21.50
N GLY A 61 -11.00 -26.69 22.17
CA GLY A 61 -10.34 -26.69 23.46
C GLY A 61 -8.87 -27.06 23.36
N LEU A 62 -7.99 -26.15 23.79
CA LEU A 62 -6.64 -26.52 24.20
C LEU A 62 -6.80 -27.63 25.25
N ASP A 63 -6.63 -28.88 24.86
CA ASP A 63 -6.42 -29.94 25.82
C ASP A 63 -5.03 -29.72 26.41
N VAL A 64 -4.99 -28.83 27.42
CA VAL A 64 -3.78 -28.44 28.17
C VAL A 64 -3.08 -29.64 28.80
N SER A 65 -3.69 -30.82 28.79
CA SER A 65 -3.07 -32.08 29.20
C SER A 65 -2.08 -32.66 28.17
N HIS A 66 -2.03 -32.12 26.95
CA HIS A 66 -1.08 -32.54 25.91
C HIS A 66 -0.11 -31.41 25.52
N PRO A 67 1.09 -31.34 26.14
CA PRO A 67 2.11 -30.33 25.84
C PRO A 67 2.47 -30.19 24.35
N ARG A 68 2.40 -31.28 23.59
CA ARG A 68 2.61 -31.24 22.13
C ARG A 68 1.53 -30.45 21.37
N ALA A 69 0.26 -30.58 21.78
CA ALA A 69 -0.84 -29.85 21.17
C ALA A 69 -0.75 -28.34 21.46
N VAL A 70 -0.27 -27.97 22.66
CA VAL A 70 0.02 -26.58 23.03
C VAL A 70 1.13 -26.01 22.15
N VAL A 71 2.27 -26.71 22.03
CA VAL A 71 3.41 -26.28 21.20
C VAL A 71 3.02 -26.15 19.73
N SER A 72 2.27 -27.11 19.18
CA SER A 72 1.81 -27.09 17.79
C SER A 72 0.90 -25.91 17.49
N THR A 73 -0.09 -25.66 18.35
CA THR A 73 -1.01 -24.52 18.24
C THR A 73 -0.27 -23.18 18.36
N GLU A 74 0.62 -23.05 19.33
CA GLU A 74 1.39 -21.81 19.53
C GLU A 74 2.34 -21.54 18.34
N THR A 75 2.96 -22.59 17.80
CA THR A 75 3.83 -22.46 16.61
C THR A 75 3.02 -22.02 15.39
N MET A 76 1.80 -22.54 15.21
CA MET A 76 0.89 -22.09 14.14
C MET A 76 0.51 -20.62 14.31
N PHE A 77 0.16 -20.21 15.52
CA PHE A 77 -0.22 -18.83 15.83
C PHE A 77 0.94 -17.85 15.56
N LEU A 78 2.15 -18.16 16.01
CA LEU A 78 3.34 -17.34 15.75
C LEU A 78 3.68 -17.27 14.24
N ALA A 79 3.50 -18.37 13.51
CA ALA A 79 3.70 -18.39 12.06
C ALA A 79 2.67 -17.50 11.33
N GLU A 80 1.41 -17.52 11.75
CA GLU A 80 0.35 -16.66 11.22
C GLU A 80 0.62 -15.18 11.50
N GLN A 81 1.04 -14.83 12.72
CA GLN A 81 1.43 -13.46 13.07
C GLN A 81 2.58 -12.95 12.21
N HIS A 82 3.63 -13.77 12.04
CA HIS A 82 4.79 -13.38 11.23
C HIS A 82 4.43 -13.21 9.75
N ASP A 83 3.60 -14.10 9.20
CA ASP A 83 3.10 -13.98 7.82
C ASP A 83 2.26 -12.71 7.63
N THR A 84 1.35 -12.44 8.57
CA THR A 84 0.49 -11.23 8.57
C THR A 84 1.34 -9.95 8.60
N ALA A 85 2.29 -9.85 9.52
CA ALA A 85 3.16 -8.67 9.65
C ALA A 85 4.03 -8.44 8.41
N THR A 86 4.50 -9.53 7.77
CA THR A 86 5.30 -9.44 6.54
C THR A 86 4.45 -8.96 5.37
N LYS A 87 3.24 -9.51 5.21
CA LYS A 87 2.27 -9.07 4.19
C LYS A 87 1.92 -7.60 4.37
N GLU A 88 1.61 -7.17 5.59
CA GLU A 88 1.29 -5.77 5.91
C GLU A 88 2.43 -4.82 5.56
N SER A 89 3.67 -5.18 5.91
CA SER A 89 4.85 -4.40 5.55
C SER A 89 5.01 -4.26 4.04
N TYR A 90 4.80 -5.35 3.29
CA TYR A 90 4.84 -5.30 1.83
C TYR A 90 3.74 -4.41 1.25
N ARG A 91 2.50 -4.51 1.76
CA ARG A 91 1.38 -3.65 1.33
C ARG A 91 1.71 -2.17 1.53
N LYS A 92 2.21 -1.82 2.71
CA LYS A 92 2.58 -0.43 3.07
C LYS A 92 3.61 0.14 2.10
N VAL A 93 4.72 -0.56 1.88
CA VAL A 93 5.78 -0.08 0.97
C VAL A 93 5.30 -0.02 -0.48
N ALA A 94 4.47 -0.97 -0.93
CA ALA A 94 3.90 -0.93 -2.28
C ALA A 94 2.99 0.28 -2.49
N ALA A 95 2.21 0.64 -1.47
CA ALA A 95 1.37 1.83 -1.52
C ALA A 95 2.20 3.12 -1.48
N TRP A 96 3.27 3.18 -0.68
CA TRP A 96 4.20 4.33 -0.70
C TRP A 96 4.86 4.50 -2.05
N PHE A 97 5.30 3.41 -2.66
CA PHE A 97 5.92 3.42 -3.99
C PHE A 97 4.96 3.93 -5.05
N ALA A 98 3.72 3.45 -5.06
CA ALA A 98 2.69 3.92 -5.97
C ALA A 98 2.34 5.39 -5.75
N ASP A 99 2.23 5.85 -4.49
CA ASP A 99 1.92 7.25 -4.17
C ASP A 99 3.02 8.21 -4.67
N ILE A 100 4.28 7.91 -4.35
CA ILE A 100 5.42 8.74 -4.76
C ILE A 100 5.57 8.71 -6.28
N ALA A 101 5.28 7.58 -6.94
CA ALA A 101 5.25 7.52 -8.40
C ALA A 101 4.15 8.44 -8.97
N VAL A 102 2.98 8.50 -8.34
CA VAL A 102 1.91 9.43 -8.74
C VAL A 102 2.34 10.90 -8.56
N LEU A 103 3.04 11.24 -7.48
CA LEU A 103 3.60 12.59 -7.32
C LEU A 103 4.61 12.93 -8.42
N ALA A 104 5.47 11.97 -8.79
CA ALA A 104 6.42 12.14 -9.90
C ALA A 104 5.70 12.28 -11.25
N LEU A 105 4.59 11.58 -11.44
CA LEU A 105 3.73 11.72 -12.62
C LEU A 105 3.10 13.13 -12.67
N GLU A 106 2.54 13.60 -11.55
CA GLU A 106 1.98 14.96 -11.45
C GLU A 106 3.05 16.04 -11.72
N GLU A 107 4.27 15.86 -11.22
CA GLU A 107 5.42 16.72 -11.55
C GLU A 107 5.70 16.74 -13.04
N ALA A 108 5.82 15.57 -13.67
CA ALA A 108 6.16 15.47 -15.08
C ALA A 108 5.06 16.05 -16.00
N VAL A 109 3.78 15.97 -15.62
CA VAL A 109 2.64 16.40 -16.46
C VAL A 109 2.22 17.83 -16.18
N HIS A 110 2.33 18.31 -14.94
CA HIS A 110 1.82 19.62 -14.53
C HIS A 110 2.92 20.59 -14.08
N GLY A 111 4.16 20.13 -13.95
CA GLY A 111 5.25 20.90 -13.36
C GLY A 111 5.06 21.14 -11.87
N THR A 112 4.15 20.39 -11.21
CA THR A 112 3.91 20.50 -9.76
C THR A 112 5.11 19.91 -9.03
N PRO A 113 5.90 20.70 -8.30
CA PRO A 113 7.11 20.18 -7.65
C PRO A 113 6.76 19.15 -6.56
N VAL A 114 7.60 18.12 -6.42
CA VAL A 114 7.41 17.11 -5.36
C VAL A 114 7.95 17.67 -4.04
N GLU A 115 7.05 17.86 -3.07
CA GLU A 115 7.41 18.41 -1.77
C GLU A 115 8.01 17.34 -0.84
N PRO A 116 9.18 17.56 -0.22
CA PRO A 116 9.77 16.62 0.71
C PRO A 116 8.83 16.23 1.86
N ALA A 117 8.12 17.21 2.42
CA ALA A 117 7.15 16.97 3.50
C ALA A 117 5.99 16.05 3.05
N ARG A 118 5.58 16.09 1.78
CA ARG A 118 4.55 15.21 1.24
C ARG A 118 5.06 13.77 1.08
N VAL A 119 6.34 13.57 0.78
CA VAL A 119 6.98 12.25 0.75
C VAL A 119 7.16 11.70 2.17
N VAL A 120 7.57 12.53 3.13
CA VAL A 120 7.70 12.10 4.53
C VAL A 120 6.34 11.73 5.12
N ALA A 121 5.29 12.51 4.84
CA ALA A 121 3.94 12.23 5.35
C ALA A 121 3.40 10.86 4.88
N VAL A 122 3.81 10.38 3.71
CA VAL A 122 3.48 9.05 3.18
C VAL A 122 4.16 7.96 3.99
N ILE A 123 5.48 8.07 4.07
CA ILE A 123 6.33 7.00 4.60
C ILE A 123 6.15 6.94 6.12
N ASN A 124 6.35 8.07 6.79
CA ASN A 124 6.28 8.15 8.24
C ASN A 124 5.86 9.56 8.70
N PRO A 125 4.54 9.82 8.84
CA PRO A 125 4.04 11.12 9.27
C PRO A 125 4.46 11.47 10.70
N GLY A 126 4.86 10.50 11.52
CA GLY A 126 5.40 10.74 12.87
C GLY A 126 6.78 11.42 12.88
N LEU A 127 7.44 11.56 11.72
CA LEU A 127 8.65 12.37 11.56
C LEU A 127 8.36 13.85 11.32
N LEU A 128 7.10 14.22 11.08
CA LEU A 128 6.67 15.61 10.93
C LEU A 128 6.17 16.15 12.26
N SER A 129 6.43 17.43 12.52
CA SER A 129 5.72 18.13 13.58
C SER A 129 4.23 18.19 13.24
N ARG A 130 3.38 18.32 14.27
CA ARG A 130 1.93 18.45 14.06
C ARG A 130 1.58 19.59 13.09
N GLN A 131 2.28 20.71 13.19
CA GLN A 131 2.08 21.86 12.30
C GLN A 131 2.43 21.52 10.86
N GLN A 132 3.60 20.90 10.61
CA GLN A 132 4.01 20.48 9.27
C GLN A 132 3.00 19.48 8.67
N LEU A 133 2.51 18.55 9.47
CA LEU A 133 1.53 17.56 9.02
C LEU A 133 0.19 18.22 8.66
N LEU A 134 -0.29 19.17 9.48
CA LEU A 134 -1.49 19.96 9.18
C LEU A 134 -1.34 20.80 7.92
N GLU A 135 -0.17 21.43 7.71
CA GLU A 135 0.12 22.20 6.50
C GLU A 135 0.10 21.33 5.25
N VAL A 136 0.71 20.14 5.31
CA VAL A 136 0.66 19.15 4.21
C VAL A 136 -0.78 18.71 3.98
N VAL A 137 -1.48 18.22 5.01
CA VAL A 137 -2.87 17.74 4.86
C VAL A 137 -3.78 18.84 4.32
N GLY A 138 -3.72 20.05 4.86
CA GLY A 138 -4.55 21.17 4.42
C GLY A 138 -4.33 21.55 2.95
N ARG A 139 -3.12 21.36 2.42
CA ARG A 139 -2.79 21.59 1.01
C ARG A 139 -3.38 20.54 0.08
N TYR A 140 -3.31 19.26 0.46
CA TYR A 140 -3.76 18.15 -0.39
C TYR A 140 -5.23 17.75 -0.16
N ARG A 141 -5.82 18.14 0.98
CA ARG A 141 -7.23 17.95 1.35
C ARG A 141 -7.77 19.20 2.05
N PRO A 142 -8.06 20.27 1.30
CA PRO A 142 -8.63 21.47 1.89
C PRO A 142 -9.99 21.15 2.55
N GLY A 143 -10.18 21.60 3.79
CA GLY A 143 -11.44 21.44 4.54
C GLY A 143 -11.47 20.28 5.53
N LEU A 144 -10.40 19.50 5.68
CA LEU A 144 -10.27 18.57 6.79
C LEU A 144 -9.98 19.36 8.09
N ALA A 145 -10.76 19.14 9.16
CA ALA A 145 -10.61 19.92 10.39
C ALA A 145 -9.35 19.51 11.18
N GLU A 146 -8.72 20.46 11.87
CA GLU A 146 -7.46 20.30 12.63
C GLU A 146 -7.54 19.25 13.76
N ASP A 147 -8.76 18.89 14.16
CA ASP A 147 -9.04 17.92 15.23
C ASP A 147 -8.96 16.46 14.77
N TYR A 148 -8.88 16.19 13.46
CA TYR A 148 -8.89 14.82 12.90
C TYR A 148 -7.50 14.18 12.76
N LEU A 149 -6.41 14.88 13.08
CA LEU A 149 -5.04 14.35 12.95
C LEU A 149 -4.45 14.06 14.32
N LEU A 150 -4.85 12.94 14.93
CA LEU A 150 -4.34 12.51 16.24
C LEU A 150 -3.23 11.48 16.09
N GLU A 151 -3.32 10.60 15.08
CA GLU A 151 -2.35 9.52 14.86
C GLU A 151 -1.81 9.46 13.42
N ALA A 152 -0.72 8.72 13.23
CA ALA A 152 -0.06 8.53 11.94
C ALA A 152 -1.01 7.98 10.86
N ASP A 153 -1.92 7.08 11.23
CA ASP A 153 -2.86 6.48 10.28
C ASP A 153 -4.03 7.40 9.94
N ASP A 154 -4.43 8.32 10.83
CA ASP A 154 -5.43 9.34 10.52
C ASP A 154 -4.92 10.33 9.47
N ALA A 155 -3.65 10.71 9.57
CA ALA A 155 -3.02 11.61 8.59
C ALA A 155 -2.84 10.96 7.22
N ARG A 156 -2.57 9.66 7.22
CA ARG A 156 -2.55 8.84 6.01
C ARG A 156 -3.93 8.72 5.39
N GLN A 157 -4.95 8.40 6.19
CA GLN A 157 -6.35 8.38 5.76
C GLN A 157 -6.78 9.74 5.20
N ALA A 158 -6.35 10.84 5.82
CA ALA A 158 -6.58 12.18 5.28
C ALA A 158 -5.97 12.31 3.87
N LEU A 159 -4.67 12.03 3.72
CA LEU A 159 -3.97 12.21 2.44
C LEU A 159 -4.49 11.30 1.31
N TRP A 160 -4.96 10.10 1.65
CA TRP A 160 -5.30 9.07 0.68
C TRP A 160 -6.79 8.79 0.52
N GLY A 161 -7.61 9.18 1.49
CA GLY A 161 -9.04 8.85 1.57
C GLY A 161 -9.34 7.69 2.52
N SER A 162 -10.63 7.44 2.75
CA SER A 162 -11.14 6.37 3.61
C SER A 162 -10.67 4.98 3.20
N GLU A 163 -10.46 4.79 1.90
CA GLU A 163 -10.11 3.51 1.28
C GLU A 163 -8.68 3.06 1.60
N TRP A 164 -7.86 3.94 2.20
CA TRP A 164 -6.57 3.58 2.78
C TRP A 164 -6.70 2.53 3.89
N ASN A 165 -7.68 2.66 4.79
CA ASN A 165 -7.77 1.78 5.96
C ASN A 165 -8.16 0.35 5.56
N ASP A 166 -9.09 0.23 4.61
CA ASP A 166 -9.64 -1.07 4.21
C ASP A 166 -8.76 -1.78 3.17
N TYR A 167 -8.13 -1.01 2.27
CA TYR A 167 -7.45 -1.56 1.09
C TYR A 167 -5.99 -1.09 0.93
N TRP A 168 -5.48 -0.25 1.83
CA TRP A 168 -4.12 0.32 1.78
C TRP A 168 -3.83 1.01 0.44
N LEU A 169 -4.84 1.70 -0.10
CA LEU A 169 -4.74 2.36 -1.39
C LEU A 169 -4.03 3.71 -1.28
N CYS A 170 -3.00 3.88 -2.10
CA CYS A 170 -2.37 5.18 -2.30
C CYS A 170 -3.32 6.18 -2.97
N ARG A 171 -2.91 7.46 -3.04
CA ARG A 171 -3.57 8.41 -3.92
C ARG A 171 -3.37 7.94 -5.36
N LEU A 172 -4.48 7.67 -6.05
CA LEU A 172 -4.46 7.39 -7.49
C LEU A 172 -4.43 8.70 -8.28
N PRO A 173 -3.84 8.72 -9.48
CA PRO A 173 -3.83 9.92 -10.29
C PRO A 173 -5.26 10.28 -10.69
N GLU A 174 -5.56 11.57 -10.73
CA GLU A 174 -6.85 12.03 -11.25
C GLU A 174 -6.98 11.67 -12.73
N MET A 175 -8.22 11.42 -13.19
CA MET A 175 -8.49 11.17 -14.61
C MET A 175 -8.02 12.32 -15.49
N SER A 176 -8.11 13.55 -15.00
CA SER A 176 -7.59 14.77 -15.63
C SER A 176 -6.08 14.71 -15.87
N THR A 177 -5.31 14.14 -14.92
CA THR A 177 -3.87 13.90 -15.05
C THR A 177 -3.59 12.93 -16.18
N LEU A 178 -4.39 11.86 -16.28
CA LEU A 178 -4.26 10.86 -17.34
C LEU A 178 -4.67 11.39 -18.72
N ASP A 179 -5.68 12.25 -18.79
CA ASP A 179 -6.15 12.86 -20.03
C ASP A 179 -5.18 13.90 -20.59
N ARG A 180 -4.37 14.50 -19.72
CA ARG A 180 -3.33 15.50 -20.06
C ARG A 180 -1.99 14.87 -20.42
N LEU A 181 -1.85 13.55 -20.30
CA LEU A 181 -0.64 12.87 -20.76
C LEU A 181 -0.43 13.18 -22.25
N PRO A 182 0.74 13.72 -22.65
CA PRO A 182 1.00 14.09 -24.03
C PRO A 182 0.76 12.87 -24.94
N ARG A 183 0.34 13.05 -26.20
CA ARG A 183 0.15 11.94 -27.16
C ARG A 183 1.46 11.25 -27.60
N LEU A 184 2.54 11.44 -26.85
CA LEU A 184 3.91 11.03 -27.20
C LEU A 184 4.19 9.64 -26.62
N SER A 185 3.99 8.62 -27.47
CA SER A 185 4.10 7.16 -27.21
C SER A 185 2.84 6.53 -26.58
N GLU A 186 1.89 6.11 -27.43
CA GLU A 186 0.70 5.35 -27.00
C GLU A 186 1.03 4.13 -26.14
N GLU A 187 2.20 3.51 -26.34
CA GLU A 187 2.63 2.29 -25.65
C GLU A 187 2.88 2.51 -24.15
N VAL A 188 3.68 3.51 -23.79
CA VAL A 188 3.98 3.85 -22.39
C VAL A 188 2.70 4.23 -21.64
N PHE A 189 1.80 4.96 -22.29
CA PHE A 189 0.52 5.34 -21.67
C PHE A 189 -0.49 4.19 -21.59
N ALA A 190 -0.45 3.28 -22.55
CA ALA A 190 -1.24 2.06 -22.49
C ALA A 190 -0.80 1.22 -21.28
N GLU A 191 0.50 1.12 -21.01
CA GLU A 191 1.01 0.43 -19.82
C GLU A 191 0.52 1.07 -18.51
N ILE A 192 0.69 2.39 -18.34
CA ILE A 192 0.26 3.09 -17.12
C ILE A 192 -1.25 2.93 -16.92
N ARG A 193 -2.06 3.14 -17.97
CA ARG A 193 -3.52 2.98 -17.90
C ARG A 193 -3.95 1.54 -17.62
N ALA A 194 -3.29 0.57 -18.24
CA ALA A 194 -3.58 -0.85 -18.01
C ALA A 194 -3.21 -1.26 -16.57
N ALA A 195 -2.10 -0.77 -16.02
CA ALA A 195 -1.74 -1.01 -14.64
C ALA A 195 -2.72 -0.36 -13.66
N LEU A 196 -3.07 0.92 -13.85
CA LEU A 196 -4.08 1.60 -13.04
C LEU A 196 -5.44 0.89 -13.09
N LYS A 197 -5.88 0.48 -14.28
CA LYS A 197 -7.13 -0.26 -14.45
C LYS A 197 -7.14 -1.55 -13.63
N ARG A 198 -6.02 -2.27 -13.56
CA ARG A 198 -5.91 -3.49 -12.74
C ARG A 198 -6.01 -3.19 -11.25
N VAL A 199 -5.39 -2.10 -10.78
CA VAL A 199 -5.56 -1.63 -9.39
C VAL A 199 -7.04 -1.32 -9.12
N LEU A 200 -7.67 -0.50 -9.94
CA LEU A 200 -9.09 -0.11 -9.78
C LEU A 200 -10.04 -1.32 -9.78
N LEU A 201 -9.80 -2.30 -10.66
CA LEU A 201 -10.60 -3.53 -10.69
C LEU A 201 -10.43 -4.36 -9.41
N ALA A 202 -9.21 -4.46 -8.87
CA ALA A 202 -8.98 -5.17 -7.61
C ALA A 202 -9.68 -4.47 -6.42
N VAL A 203 -9.71 -3.14 -6.40
CA VAL A 203 -10.48 -2.37 -5.41
C VAL A 203 -11.97 -2.65 -5.52
N GLN A 204 -12.52 -2.63 -6.74
CA GLN A 204 -13.93 -2.94 -6.98
C GLN A 204 -14.28 -4.38 -6.57
N SER A 205 -13.38 -5.34 -6.86
CA SER A 205 -13.51 -6.73 -6.38
C SER A 205 -13.58 -6.75 -4.85
N GLY A 206 -12.69 -6.03 -4.18
CA GLY A 206 -12.65 -5.93 -2.72
C GLY A 206 -13.92 -5.34 -2.11
N GLN A 207 -14.41 -4.23 -2.64
CA GLN A 207 -15.67 -3.62 -2.24
C GLN A 207 -16.84 -4.59 -2.41
N SER A 208 -16.88 -5.30 -3.53
CA SER A 208 -17.92 -6.32 -3.77
C SER A 208 -17.84 -7.49 -2.80
N ALA A 209 -16.63 -7.88 -2.37
CA ALA A 209 -16.45 -8.92 -1.35
C ALA A 209 -16.95 -8.43 0.02
N PHE A 210 -16.57 -7.20 0.40
CA PHE A 210 -17.02 -6.58 1.64
C PHE A 210 -18.55 -6.46 1.70
N GLU A 211 -19.20 -5.99 0.63
CA GLU A 211 -20.66 -5.89 0.55
C GLU A 211 -21.37 -7.24 0.68
N LEU A 212 -20.77 -8.32 0.15
CA LEU A 212 -21.29 -9.67 0.33
C LEU A 212 -21.17 -10.09 1.81
N GLU A 213 -20.01 -9.90 2.42
CA GLU A 213 -19.73 -10.28 3.81
C GLU A 213 -20.55 -9.45 4.81
N ASP A 214 -20.79 -8.16 4.54
CA ASP A 214 -21.56 -7.23 5.38
C ASP A 214 -23.08 -7.30 5.13
N SER A 215 -23.55 -8.26 4.32
CA SER A 215 -24.98 -8.41 3.98
C SER A 215 -25.91 -8.74 5.17
N GLY A 216 -25.36 -8.90 6.38
CA GLY A 216 -26.11 -9.15 7.62
C GLY A 216 -26.80 -10.52 7.68
N ARG A 217 -26.54 -11.38 6.69
CA ARG A 217 -27.11 -12.73 6.58
C ARG A 217 -26.01 -13.78 6.42
N PRO A 218 -26.28 -15.05 6.76
CA PRO A 218 -25.40 -16.14 6.38
C PRO A 218 -25.22 -16.22 4.86
N LEU A 219 -23.97 -16.35 4.42
CA LEU A 219 -23.62 -16.58 3.03
C LEU A 219 -23.89 -18.03 2.62
N THR A 220 -24.35 -18.23 1.39
CA THR A 220 -24.36 -19.56 0.76
C THR A 220 -22.93 -20.02 0.42
N VAL A 221 -22.75 -21.31 0.14
CA VAL A 221 -21.44 -21.87 -0.24
C VAL A 221 -20.88 -21.20 -1.50
N ASP A 222 -21.75 -20.94 -2.49
CA ASP A 222 -21.35 -20.28 -3.75
C ASP A 222 -20.97 -18.81 -3.53
N GLU A 223 -21.70 -18.11 -2.66
CA GLU A 223 -21.38 -16.73 -2.29
C GLU A 223 -20.10 -16.62 -1.49
N LEU A 224 -19.84 -17.58 -0.58
CA LEU A 224 -18.58 -17.66 0.15
C LEU A 224 -17.42 -17.92 -0.82
N ALA A 225 -17.57 -18.86 -1.75
CA ALA A 225 -16.55 -19.12 -2.77
C ALA A 225 -16.28 -17.88 -3.64
N ARG A 226 -17.33 -17.14 -3.99
CA ARG A 226 -17.22 -15.87 -4.72
C ARG A 226 -16.50 -14.79 -3.90
N ALA A 227 -16.86 -14.62 -2.63
CA ALA A 227 -16.18 -13.67 -1.74
C ALA A 227 -14.69 -14.03 -1.59
N CYS A 228 -14.36 -15.31 -1.42
CA CYS A 228 -12.96 -15.78 -1.41
C CYS A 228 -12.21 -15.45 -2.71
N ALA A 229 -12.84 -15.63 -3.87
CA ALA A 229 -12.22 -15.30 -5.15
C ALA A 229 -11.97 -13.78 -5.29
N LEU A 230 -12.95 -12.96 -4.90
CA LEU A 230 -12.84 -11.50 -4.93
C LEU A 230 -11.77 -10.97 -3.96
N ASN A 231 -11.68 -11.55 -2.75
CA ASN A 231 -10.62 -11.25 -1.80
C ASN A 231 -9.23 -11.67 -2.30
N GLY A 232 -9.15 -12.67 -3.19
CA GLY A 232 -7.91 -13.04 -3.87
C GLY A 232 -7.29 -11.90 -4.68
N ASP A 233 -8.12 -11.02 -5.28
CA ASP A 233 -7.63 -9.85 -6.00
C ASP A 233 -7.03 -8.80 -5.06
N LEU A 234 -7.62 -8.60 -3.88
CA LEU A 234 -7.07 -7.71 -2.84
C LEU A 234 -5.74 -8.22 -2.27
N GLN A 235 -5.58 -9.54 -2.15
CA GLN A 235 -4.31 -10.11 -1.71
C GLN A 235 -3.16 -9.79 -2.67
N ARG A 236 -3.47 -9.55 -3.95
CA ARG A 236 -2.52 -9.16 -5.00
C ARG A 236 -2.28 -7.65 -5.10
N MET A 237 -2.93 -6.85 -4.25
CA MET A 237 -2.83 -5.39 -4.28
C MET A 237 -1.37 -4.89 -4.23
N PRO A 238 -0.48 -5.43 -3.37
CA PRO A 238 0.91 -5.00 -3.32
C PRO A 238 1.64 -5.18 -4.66
N GLU A 239 1.41 -6.29 -5.36
CA GLU A 239 1.97 -6.54 -6.68
C GLU A 239 1.40 -5.57 -7.71
N LEU A 240 0.09 -5.33 -7.69
CA LEU A 240 -0.58 -4.42 -8.63
C LEU A 240 -0.10 -2.98 -8.46
N LEU A 241 0.04 -2.51 -7.21
CA LEU A 241 0.58 -1.19 -6.89
C LEU A 241 2.05 -1.06 -7.31
N SER A 242 2.87 -2.10 -7.07
CA SER A 242 4.27 -2.12 -7.50
C SER A 242 4.39 -2.08 -9.03
N GLU A 243 3.57 -2.84 -9.75
CA GLU A 243 3.52 -2.83 -11.21
C GLU A 243 3.10 -1.47 -11.77
N PHE A 244 2.12 -0.83 -11.13
CA PHE A 244 1.67 0.51 -11.47
C PHE A 244 2.77 1.56 -11.26
N ALA A 245 3.42 1.55 -10.10
CA ALA A 245 4.53 2.44 -9.79
C ALA A 245 5.69 2.29 -10.80
N ARG A 246 6.03 1.04 -11.15
CA ARG A 246 7.05 0.74 -12.18
C ARG A 246 6.65 1.22 -13.56
N ALA A 247 5.37 1.08 -13.94
CA ALA A 247 4.88 1.59 -15.22
C ALA A 247 5.04 3.11 -15.31
N ILE A 248 4.70 3.84 -14.23
CA ILE A 248 4.94 5.28 -14.15
C ILE A 248 6.43 5.58 -14.25
N ARG A 249 7.26 4.95 -13.42
CA ARG A 249 8.72 5.18 -13.38
C ARG A 249 9.37 4.99 -14.75
N ARG A 250 8.99 3.95 -15.50
CA ARG A 250 9.47 3.73 -16.88
C ARG A 250 9.04 4.84 -17.84
N GLY A 251 7.89 5.45 -17.62
CA GLY A 251 7.37 6.53 -18.44
C GLY A 251 7.91 7.93 -18.11
N LEU A 252 8.43 8.15 -16.90
CA LEU A 252 8.92 9.47 -16.46
C LEU A 252 9.94 10.13 -17.41
N PRO A 253 10.96 9.43 -17.94
CA PRO A 253 11.93 10.05 -18.85
C PRO A 253 11.29 10.60 -20.12
N VAL A 254 10.31 9.88 -20.68
CA VAL A 254 9.59 10.29 -21.90
C VAL A 254 8.71 11.51 -21.61
N LEU A 255 8.00 11.48 -20.48
CA LEU A 255 7.13 12.58 -20.04
C LEU A 255 7.91 13.87 -19.79
N ARG A 256 9.03 13.79 -19.07
CA ARG A 256 9.88 14.94 -18.75
C ARG A 256 10.62 15.51 -19.95
N ALA A 257 10.78 14.73 -21.03
CA ALA A 257 11.33 15.20 -22.30
C ALA A 257 10.28 15.89 -23.19
N ALA A 258 8.99 15.66 -22.93
CA ALA A 258 7.87 16.18 -23.71
C ALA A 258 7.32 17.53 -23.20
N GLY A 259 7.55 17.87 -21.94
CA GLY A 259 7.15 19.13 -21.29
C GLY A 259 8.34 20.06 -21.08
#